data_AF-A0A954GVC8-F1
#
_entry.id   AF-A0A954GVC8-F1
#
_cell.length_a   1.000
_cell.length_b   1.000
_cell.length_c   1.000
_cell.angle_alpha   90.00
_cell.angle_beta   90.00
_cell.angle_gamma   90.00
#
_symmetry.space_group_name_H-M   'P 1'
#
loop_
_entity.id
_entity.type
_entity.pdbx_description
1 polymer ?
#
loop_
_entity_poly.entity_id
_entity_poly.type
_entity_poly.pdbx_seq_one_letter_code
_entity_poly.pdbx_strand_id
1 'polypeptide(L)'
;YLPAVLKALDISTTSQVLVFSKTSLQLRRIRPETPRAIYFNDDNYVGWVQRGDVMEVSTVDPQLGAVFYTLAQEKVETPQFIRDKGQCLTCHASSRTKGVPGHLMRSVYSAPDGQPQIGSGTYNSDHSSPFEKRWGGWYVTGTHGSMRHMGNVVTSSRRAIEDIDVEAGANITSLADLVDTSPYLSPHSDIVALMVLQHQVQMHNLLTLASFETRSALHYDQVMNAALERPKDHRTESTSRRIATVAEKVVKYALMTDEFVLESPVKGTSGYREYFEKLDPLDANGRSLRQLDLNTRLFRYPASFLLKSSSFVALPPEVKQSIQQRLKAALEGEGQPEEFPQLSDDDRKNLLALLGPVLDADGGNREYDE
;
A
#
# COMPACT_ATOMS: atom_id res chain seq x y z
N TYR A 1 -20.43 -10.15 11.90
CA TYR A 1 -19.93 -8.78 12.10
C TYR A 1 -19.41 -8.10 10.84
N LEU A 2 -18.77 -8.79 9.90
CA LEU A 2 -18.07 -8.18 8.76
C LEU A 2 -18.80 -7.02 8.06
N PRO A 3 -20.05 -7.13 7.56
CA PRO A 3 -20.72 -6.01 6.90
C PRO A 3 -20.87 -4.76 7.79
N ALA A 4 -21.14 -4.96 9.08
CA ALA A 4 -21.29 -3.86 10.05
C ALA A 4 -19.95 -3.17 10.33
N VAL A 5 -18.86 -3.95 10.42
CA VAL A 5 -17.50 -3.41 10.61
C VAL A 5 -17.07 -2.60 9.39
N LEU A 6 -17.25 -3.14 8.17
CA LEU A 6 -16.90 -2.41 6.95
C LEU A 6 -17.69 -1.10 6.83
N LYS A 7 -18.98 -1.12 7.15
CA LYS A 7 -19.81 0.10 7.19
C LYS A 7 -19.31 1.12 8.22
N ALA A 8 -18.94 0.66 9.41
CA ALA A 8 -18.48 1.54 10.49
C ALA A 8 -17.11 2.18 10.19
N LEU A 9 -16.26 1.50 9.42
CA LEU A 9 -14.94 1.99 9.01
C LEU A 9 -14.93 2.65 7.63
N ASP A 10 -16.10 2.80 6.99
CA ASP A 10 -16.26 3.32 5.63
C ASP A 10 -15.36 2.60 4.60
N ILE A 11 -15.44 1.27 4.60
CA ILE A 11 -14.72 0.41 3.66
C ILE A 11 -15.70 -0.16 2.63
N SER A 12 -15.47 0.18 1.37
CA SER A 12 -16.26 -0.37 0.26
C SER A 12 -15.96 -1.85 0.03
N THR A 13 -17.01 -2.64 -0.20
CA THR A 13 -16.88 -4.06 -0.57
C THR A 13 -16.23 -4.26 -1.94
N THR A 14 -16.17 -3.22 -2.78
CA THR A 14 -15.47 -3.24 -4.08
C THR A 14 -13.96 -3.39 -3.93
N SER A 15 -13.40 -3.04 -2.77
CA SER A 15 -11.97 -3.19 -2.43
C SER A 15 -11.56 -4.64 -2.13
N GLN A 16 -12.51 -5.58 -2.14
CA GLN A 16 -12.24 -6.96 -1.78
C GLN A 16 -11.15 -7.56 -2.66
N VAL A 17 -10.14 -8.11 -2.00
CA VAL A 17 -9.12 -8.96 -2.60
C VAL A 17 -8.99 -10.25 -1.81
N LEU A 18 -8.71 -11.36 -2.49
CA LEU A 18 -8.67 -12.70 -1.90
C LEU A 18 -7.26 -13.27 -1.96
N VAL A 19 -6.75 -13.71 -0.81
CA VAL A 19 -5.46 -14.41 -0.70
C VAL A 19 -5.69 -15.84 -0.22
N PHE A 20 -5.21 -16.82 -1.00
CA PHE A 20 -5.31 -18.22 -0.64
C PHE A 20 -4.01 -18.77 -0.05
N SER A 21 -2.89 -18.07 -0.20
CA SER A 21 -1.64 -18.48 0.40
C SER A 21 -1.69 -18.38 1.93
N LYS A 22 -1.10 -19.38 2.60
CA LYS A 22 -1.00 -19.50 4.06
C LYS A 22 0.07 -18.58 4.65
N THR A 23 -0.11 -17.27 4.50
CA THR A 23 0.83 -16.21 4.93
C THR A 23 0.24 -15.30 6.00
N SER A 24 -0.79 -15.75 6.74
CA SER A 24 -1.46 -14.99 7.81
C SER A 24 -1.35 -15.66 9.17
N LEU A 25 -1.68 -14.93 10.24
CA LEU A 25 -1.94 -15.42 11.58
C LEU A 25 -2.89 -16.63 11.59
N GLN A 26 -3.96 -16.59 10.79
CA GLN A 26 -4.98 -17.64 10.71
C GLN A 26 -4.68 -18.72 9.66
N LEU A 27 -3.40 -19.00 9.36
CA LEU A 27 -2.95 -19.92 8.29
C LEU A 27 -3.60 -21.31 8.29
N ARG A 28 -4.05 -21.82 9.44
CA ARG A 28 -4.69 -23.15 9.54
C ARG A 28 -6.08 -23.19 8.89
N ARG A 29 -6.73 -22.02 8.75
CA ARG A 29 -8.08 -21.87 8.20
C ARG A 29 -8.09 -21.32 6.76
N ILE A 30 -6.93 -20.92 6.24
CA ILE A 30 -6.77 -20.39 4.88
C ILE A 30 -6.34 -21.51 3.95
N ARG A 31 -7.03 -21.64 2.81
CA ARG A 31 -6.75 -22.57 1.71
C ARG A 31 -7.25 -21.98 0.39
N PRO A 32 -6.87 -22.52 -0.78
CA PRO A 32 -7.50 -22.18 -2.06
C PRO A 32 -9.03 -22.25 -2.02
N GLU A 33 -9.62 -23.23 -1.35
CA GLU A 33 -11.07 -23.38 -1.29
C GLU A 33 -11.73 -22.42 -0.27
N THR A 34 -10.95 -21.86 0.66
CA THR A 34 -11.43 -20.92 1.69
C THR A 34 -10.42 -19.78 1.88
N PRO A 35 -10.23 -18.91 0.86
CA PRO A 35 -9.25 -17.83 0.92
C PRO A 35 -9.60 -16.80 2.00
N ARG A 36 -8.59 -16.09 2.48
CA ARG A 36 -8.79 -14.89 3.32
C ARG A 36 -9.17 -13.72 2.42
N ALA A 37 -10.24 -13.03 2.77
CA ALA A 37 -10.58 -11.74 2.17
C ALA A 37 -9.88 -10.61 2.90
N ILE A 38 -9.38 -9.63 2.15
CA ILE A 38 -8.94 -8.34 2.65
C ILE A 38 -9.81 -7.26 2.00
N TYR A 39 -10.29 -6.34 2.83
CA TYR A 39 -10.97 -5.13 2.43
C TYR A 39 -10.17 -3.94 2.93
N PHE A 40 -10.16 -2.83 2.21
CA PHE A 40 -9.38 -1.67 2.61
C PHE A 40 -9.99 -0.36 2.13
N ASN A 41 -9.76 0.69 2.90
CA ASN A 41 -9.82 2.07 2.44
C ASN A 41 -8.42 2.70 2.64
N ASP A 42 -8.34 4.03 2.67
CA ASP A 42 -7.06 4.72 2.75
C ASP A 42 -6.29 4.40 4.03
N ASP A 43 -6.97 4.36 5.18
CA ASP A 43 -6.31 4.24 6.48
C ASP A 43 -6.49 2.86 7.13
N ASN A 44 -7.48 2.06 6.71
CA ASN A 44 -7.90 0.85 7.41
C ASN A 44 -7.92 -0.38 6.49
N TYR A 45 -7.51 -1.51 7.07
CA TYR A 45 -7.44 -2.82 6.43
C TYR A 45 -8.16 -3.84 7.30
N VAL A 46 -9.07 -4.61 6.70
CA VAL A 46 -9.86 -5.63 7.39
C VAL A 46 -9.65 -6.98 6.70
N GLY A 47 -9.01 -7.91 7.41
CA GLY A 47 -8.85 -9.30 7.04
C GLY A 47 -9.95 -10.18 7.63
N TRP A 48 -10.58 -10.99 6.80
CA TRP A 48 -11.61 -11.94 7.20
C TRP A 48 -11.33 -13.34 6.65
N VAL A 49 -11.42 -14.34 7.53
CA VAL A 49 -11.23 -15.75 7.18
C VAL A 49 -12.51 -16.50 7.48
N GLN A 50 -12.94 -17.36 6.56
CA GLN A 50 -14.10 -18.22 6.78
C GLN A 50 -13.91 -19.07 8.03
N ARG A 51 -14.90 -19.05 8.93
CA ARG A 51 -14.84 -19.75 10.23
C ARG A 51 -13.61 -19.35 11.06
N GLY A 52 -13.05 -18.15 10.85
CA GLY A 52 -11.98 -17.57 11.64
C GLY A 52 -12.46 -17.21 13.04
N ASP A 53 -11.57 -17.34 14.02
CA ASP A 53 -11.87 -17.00 15.42
C ASP A 53 -11.89 -15.48 15.63
N VAL A 54 -11.17 -14.75 14.76
CA VAL A 54 -11.08 -13.29 14.79
C VAL A 54 -11.16 -12.69 13.39
N MET A 55 -11.65 -11.46 13.33
CA MET A 55 -11.39 -10.54 12.22
C MET A 55 -10.07 -9.82 12.51
N GLU A 56 -9.20 -9.78 11.52
CA GLU A 56 -7.91 -9.07 11.57
C GLU A 56 -8.16 -7.63 11.15
N VAL A 57 -7.79 -6.64 11.97
CA VAL A 57 -7.94 -5.22 11.61
C VAL A 57 -6.61 -4.53 11.76
N SER A 58 -6.24 -3.69 10.80
CA SER A 58 -5.10 -2.81 10.91
C SER A 58 -5.47 -1.41 10.47
N THR A 59 -4.90 -0.42 11.16
CA THR A 59 -5.06 1.00 10.84
C THR A 59 -3.67 1.65 10.74
N VAL A 60 -3.58 2.72 9.96
CA VAL A 60 -2.36 3.52 9.80
C VAL A 60 -2.45 4.70 10.76
N ASP A 61 -1.69 4.62 11.86
CA ASP A 61 -1.58 5.71 12.81
C ASP A 61 -0.44 6.66 12.39
N PRO A 62 -0.67 7.98 12.29
CA PRO A 62 0.34 8.93 11.83
C PRO A 62 1.62 8.99 12.69
N GLN A 63 1.56 8.56 13.96
CA GLN A 63 2.71 8.55 14.86
C GLN A 63 3.33 7.16 15.03
N LEU A 64 2.54 6.09 14.96
CA LEU A 64 2.95 4.72 15.26
C LEU A 64 3.19 3.86 14.02
N GLY A 65 2.71 4.28 12.85
CA GLY A 65 2.65 3.44 11.65
C GLY A 65 1.50 2.45 11.72
N ALA A 66 1.71 1.23 11.22
CA ALA A 66 0.67 0.20 11.26
C ALA A 66 0.37 -0.24 12.71
N VAL A 67 -0.89 -0.10 13.14
CA VAL A 67 -1.41 -0.61 14.41
C VAL A 67 -2.38 -1.76 14.11
N PHE A 68 -2.31 -2.82 14.91
CA PHE A 68 -3.06 -4.06 14.68
C PHE A 68 -4.05 -4.32 15.81
N TYR A 69 -5.24 -4.78 15.43
CA TYR A 69 -6.34 -5.12 16.30
C TYR A 69 -6.96 -6.44 15.86
N THR A 70 -7.62 -7.12 16.79
CA THR A 70 -8.49 -8.26 16.49
C THR A 70 -9.89 -7.99 17.01
N LEU A 71 -10.89 -8.53 16.31
CA LEU A 71 -12.27 -8.57 16.76
C LEU A 71 -12.71 -10.02 16.85
N ALA A 72 -13.03 -10.49 18.05
CA ALA A 72 -13.56 -11.85 18.24
C ALA A 72 -14.85 -12.03 17.43
N GLN A 73 -14.95 -13.15 16.72
CA GLN A 73 -16.09 -13.48 15.87
C GLN A 73 -17.19 -14.24 16.62
N GLU A 74 -17.35 -13.94 17.91
CA GLU A 74 -18.35 -14.50 18.81
C GLU A 74 -19.47 -13.48 19.05
N LYS A 75 -20.72 -13.95 19.05
CA LYS A 75 -21.86 -13.05 19.26
C LYS A 75 -21.92 -12.59 20.72
N VAL A 76 -21.51 -11.36 20.97
CA VAL A 76 -21.63 -10.65 22.25
C VAL A 76 -22.41 -9.35 22.08
N GLU A 77 -22.92 -8.78 23.19
CA GLU A 77 -23.68 -7.53 23.17
C GLU A 77 -22.85 -6.34 22.66
N THR A 78 -21.62 -6.20 23.15
CA THR A 78 -20.74 -5.09 22.79
C THR A 78 -19.39 -5.63 22.29
N PRO A 79 -19.27 -5.97 21.00
CA PRO A 79 -18.00 -6.47 20.45
C PRO A 79 -16.94 -5.36 20.50
N GLN A 80 -15.72 -5.71 20.88
CA GLN A 80 -14.61 -4.77 21.10
C GLN A 80 -13.41 -5.11 20.23
N PHE A 81 -12.78 -4.10 19.63
CA PHE A 81 -11.48 -4.25 19.00
C PHE A 81 -10.40 -4.32 20.07
N ILE A 82 -9.64 -5.42 20.09
CA ILE A 82 -8.55 -5.62 21.03
C ILE A 82 -7.24 -5.39 20.29
N ARG A 83 -6.45 -4.42 20.76
CA ARG A 83 -5.13 -4.14 20.19
C ARG A 83 -4.20 -5.33 20.39
N ASP A 84 -3.53 -5.75 19.31
CA ASP A 84 -2.49 -6.78 19.38
C ASP A 84 -1.31 -6.29 20.22
N LYS A 85 -0.71 -7.21 20.99
CA LYS A 85 0.41 -6.92 21.90
C LYS A 85 1.77 -7.34 21.31
N GLY A 86 1.88 -7.44 19.98
CA GLY A 86 3.13 -7.66 19.27
C GLY A 86 3.21 -8.96 18.48
N GLN A 87 2.17 -9.80 18.48
CA GLN A 87 2.15 -11.00 17.63
C GLN A 87 2.22 -10.62 16.15
N CYS A 88 1.47 -9.60 15.74
CA CYS A 88 1.48 -9.10 14.37
C CYS A 88 2.83 -8.46 14.01
N LEU A 89 3.45 -7.74 14.95
CA LEU A 89 4.74 -7.06 14.72
C LEU A 89 5.89 -8.02 14.40
N THR A 90 5.79 -9.30 14.78
CA THR A 90 6.78 -10.33 14.41
C THR A 90 6.98 -10.42 12.90
N CYS A 91 5.92 -10.20 12.10
CA CYS A 91 6.01 -10.17 10.64
C CYS A 91 5.91 -8.75 10.07
N HIS A 92 5.20 -7.86 10.76
CA HIS A 92 4.88 -6.52 10.29
C HIS A 92 5.86 -5.42 10.72
N ALA A 93 6.89 -5.74 11.52
CA ALA A 93 8.01 -4.84 11.81
C ALA A 93 9.33 -5.53 11.42
N SER A 94 9.53 -5.72 10.11
CA SER A 94 10.66 -6.49 9.57
C SER A 94 11.36 -5.73 8.44
N SER A 95 12.44 -6.28 7.90
CA SER A 95 13.12 -5.71 6.72
C SER A 95 12.17 -5.55 5.51
N ARG A 96 11.11 -6.35 5.44
CA ARG A 96 10.08 -6.27 4.38
C ARG A 96 9.22 -5.01 4.47
N THR A 97 9.10 -4.44 5.67
CA THR A 97 8.38 -3.19 5.95
C THR A 97 9.36 -2.07 6.29
N LYS A 98 10.59 -2.13 5.75
CA LYS A 98 11.67 -1.15 5.99
C LYS A 98 12.09 -1.02 7.47
N GLY A 99 11.82 -2.02 8.30
CA GLY A 99 12.16 -2.02 9.72
C GLY A 99 11.18 -1.23 10.59
N VAL A 100 10.04 -0.80 10.06
CA VAL A 100 8.98 -0.11 10.81
C VAL A 100 7.69 -0.95 10.87
N PRO A 101 6.81 -0.72 11.86
CA PRO A 101 5.46 -1.27 11.86
C PRO A 101 4.72 -0.88 10.57
N GLY A 102 4.43 -1.86 9.72
CA GLY A 102 3.98 -1.60 8.37
C GLY A 102 3.16 -2.72 7.75
N HIS A 103 2.66 -2.48 6.55
CA HIS A 103 1.86 -3.41 5.77
C HIS A 103 2.72 -4.09 4.70
N LEU A 104 2.37 -5.31 4.34
CA LEU A 104 3.11 -6.05 3.32
C LEU A 104 2.16 -6.88 2.47
N MET A 105 2.42 -6.83 1.17
CA MET A 105 1.73 -7.64 0.17
C MET A 105 2.76 -8.56 -0.46
N ARG A 106 2.68 -9.85 -0.15
CA ARG A 106 3.65 -10.84 -0.63
C ARG A 106 3.09 -11.61 -1.81
N SER A 107 3.92 -11.77 -2.83
CA SER A 107 3.73 -12.71 -3.92
C SER A 107 4.64 -13.91 -3.71
N VAL A 108 4.06 -15.11 -3.75
CA VAL A 108 4.74 -16.38 -3.45
C VAL A 108 4.33 -17.46 -4.44
N TYR A 109 5.25 -18.38 -4.71
CA TYR A 109 4.91 -19.67 -5.28
C TYR A 109 4.14 -20.48 -4.24
N SER A 110 2.87 -20.77 -4.51
CA SER A 110 1.99 -21.44 -3.55
C SER A 110 1.70 -22.87 -4.00
N ALA A 111 1.88 -23.84 -3.11
CA ALA A 111 1.49 -25.22 -3.32
C ALA A 111 -0.05 -25.35 -3.48
N PRO A 112 -0.57 -26.48 -3.99
CA PRO A 112 -2.00 -26.69 -4.16
C PRO A 112 -2.80 -26.62 -2.85
N ASP A 113 -2.16 -26.74 -1.68
CA ASP A 113 -2.80 -26.58 -0.38
C ASP A 113 -2.68 -25.17 0.19
N GLY A 114 -2.14 -24.21 -0.58
CA GLY A 114 -1.90 -22.82 -0.18
C GLY A 114 -0.57 -22.58 0.53
N GLN A 115 0.25 -23.61 0.82
CA GLN A 115 1.53 -23.39 1.49
C GLN A 115 2.53 -22.65 0.59
N PRO A 116 3.16 -21.56 1.06
CA PRO A 116 4.29 -20.97 0.35
C PRO A 116 5.43 -21.98 0.22
N GLN A 117 5.93 -22.17 -0.99
CA GLN A 117 7.08 -23.04 -1.24
C GLN A 117 8.37 -22.37 -0.76
N ILE A 118 9.02 -23.00 0.21
CA ILE A 118 10.24 -22.47 0.83
C ILE A 118 11.41 -22.64 -0.16
N GLY A 119 12.18 -21.58 -0.39
CA GLY A 119 13.40 -21.61 -1.20
C GLY A 119 13.24 -21.08 -2.64
N SER A 120 12.02 -20.88 -3.13
CA SER A 120 11.74 -20.46 -4.52
C SER A 120 11.55 -18.95 -4.69
N GLY A 121 12.16 -18.17 -3.80
CA GLY A 121 11.96 -16.72 -3.74
C GLY A 121 10.59 -16.31 -3.21
N THR A 122 10.51 -15.07 -2.73
CA THR A 122 9.25 -14.43 -2.32
C THR A 122 9.40 -12.95 -2.60
N TYR A 123 8.42 -12.37 -3.29
CA TYR A 123 8.44 -10.98 -3.70
C TYR A 123 7.55 -10.17 -2.76
N ASN A 124 7.99 -8.97 -2.39
CA ASN A 124 7.09 -7.97 -1.85
C ASN A 124 6.58 -7.18 -3.04
N SER A 125 5.28 -7.22 -3.30
CA SER A 125 4.71 -6.56 -4.46
C SER A 125 4.32 -5.12 -4.14
N ASP A 126 4.71 -4.22 -5.04
CA ASP A 126 4.42 -2.80 -5.07
C ASP A 126 4.29 -2.32 -6.54
N HIS A 127 4.18 -1.01 -6.78
CA HIS A 127 4.02 -0.50 -8.14
C HIS A 127 5.24 -0.71 -9.06
N SER A 128 6.44 -0.97 -8.52
CA SER A 128 7.69 -1.09 -9.31
C SER A 128 8.04 -2.54 -9.59
N SER A 129 7.40 -3.45 -8.86
CA SER A 129 7.51 -4.88 -9.08
C SER A 129 7.15 -5.25 -10.53
N PRO A 130 7.98 -6.02 -11.24
CA PRO A 130 7.62 -6.55 -12.55
C PRO A 130 6.28 -7.29 -12.50
N PHE A 131 5.44 -7.12 -13.52
CA PHE A 131 4.07 -7.65 -13.53
C PHE A 131 4.06 -9.17 -13.35
N GLU A 132 5.04 -9.88 -13.95
CA GLU A 132 5.21 -11.34 -13.86
C GLU A 132 5.55 -11.87 -12.48
N LYS A 133 5.92 -10.99 -11.54
CA LYS A 133 6.22 -11.35 -10.15
C LYS A 133 5.08 -11.01 -9.18
N ARG A 134 3.96 -10.48 -9.67
CA ARG A 134 2.84 -10.04 -8.82
C ARG A 134 1.86 -11.19 -8.52
N TRP A 135 1.21 -11.09 -7.36
CA TRP A 135 0.00 -11.84 -6.98
C TRP A 135 0.09 -13.36 -6.83
N GLY A 136 1.28 -13.94 -6.73
CA GLY A 136 1.43 -15.36 -6.41
C GLY A 136 0.81 -15.68 -5.05
N GLY A 137 -0.12 -16.62 -4.99
CA GLY A 137 -0.90 -16.90 -3.78
C GLY A 137 -2.19 -16.09 -3.61
N TRP A 138 -2.55 -15.27 -4.59
CA TRP A 138 -3.76 -14.44 -4.62
C TRP A 138 -4.68 -14.87 -5.76
N TYR A 139 -5.99 -14.69 -5.57
CA TYR A 139 -6.92 -14.68 -6.68
C TYR A 139 -6.96 -13.28 -7.30
N VAL A 140 -7.15 -13.21 -8.61
CA VAL A 140 -7.14 -11.98 -9.40
C VAL A 140 -8.26 -12.04 -10.44
N THR A 141 -9.15 -11.06 -10.42
CA THR A 141 -10.17 -10.88 -11.46
C THR A 141 -9.96 -9.58 -12.22
N GLY A 142 -9.99 -9.65 -13.54
CA GLY A 142 -9.78 -8.56 -14.46
C GLY A 142 -9.00 -8.96 -15.71
N THR A 143 -8.87 -8.03 -16.65
CA THR A 143 -8.08 -8.22 -17.87
C THR A 143 -6.84 -7.34 -17.84
N HIS A 144 -5.75 -7.81 -18.44
CA HIS A 144 -4.44 -7.15 -18.49
C HIS A 144 -3.65 -7.46 -19.78
N GLY A 145 -4.34 -8.02 -20.79
CA GLY A 145 -3.79 -8.22 -22.14
C GLY A 145 -2.70 -9.29 -22.20
N SER A 146 -1.54 -8.94 -22.75
CA SER A 146 -0.40 -9.85 -22.92
C SER A 146 0.50 -9.96 -21.69
N MET A 147 0.37 -9.06 -20.72
CA MET A 147 1.13 -9.13 -19.48
C MET A 147 0.75 -10.40 -18.69
N ARG A 148 1.67 -10.94 -17.89
CA ARG A 148 1.42 -12.15 -17.09
C ARG A 148 1.75 -11.91 -15.63
N HIS A 149 1.08 -12.63 -14.74
CA HIS A 149 1.26 -12.55 -13.31
C HIS A 149 1.13 -13.95 -12.68
N MET A 150 1.50 -14.08 -11.41
CA MET A 150 1.47 -15.37 -10.70
C MET A 150 0.12 -15.68 -10.01
N GLY A 151 -0.84 -14.75 -10.07
CA GLY A 151 -2.18 -14.95 -9.50
C GLY A 151 -2.99 -16.07 -10.16
N ASN A 152 -4.01 -16.55 -9.44
CA ASN A 152 -4.92 -17.63 -9.84
C ASN A 152 -4.32 -19.03 -10.01
N VAL A 153 -3.00 -19.19 -9.91
CA VAL A 153 -2.32 -20.48 -10.12
C VAL A 153 -1.52 -20.96 -8.92
N VAL A 154 -1.33 -22.27 -8.86
CA VAL A 154 -0.55 -22.98 -7.84
C VAL A 154 0.56 -23.79 -8.51
N THR A 155 1.61 -24.11 -7.75
CA THR A 155 2.73 -24.90 -8.25
C THR A 155 2.33 -26.37 -8.38
N SER A 156 2.54 -26.97 -9.54
CA SER A 156 2.25 -28.38 -9.79
C SER A 156 3.34 -29.34 -9.26
N SER A 157 4.58 -28.86 -9.11
CA SER A 157 5.76 -29.67 -8.78
C SER A 157 6.55 -29.12 -7.60
N ARG A 158 7.03 -30.02 -6.73
CA ARG A 158 8.00 -29.68 -5.65
C ARG A 158 9.44 -29.56 -6.16
N ARG A 159 9.73 -30.01 -7.39
CA ARG A 159 11.08 -29.97 -7.98
C ARG A 159 11.26 -28.84 -8.99
N ALA A 160 10.18 -28.43 -9.65
CA ALA A 160 10.13 -27.31 -10.59
C ALA A 160 9.11 -26.29 -10.06
N ILE A 161 9.46 -25.63 -8.96
CA ILE A 161 8.52 -24.77 -8.21
C ILE A 161 8.16 -23.50 -8.99
N GLU A 162 9.10 -23.02 -9.81
CA GLU A 162 8.92 -21.82 -10.65
C GLU A 162 8.14 -22.11 -11.95
N ASP A 163 7.88 -23.38 -12.26
CA ASP A 163 7.15 -23.82 -13.46
C ASP A 163 5.64 -23.78 -13.19
N ILE A 164 5.08 -22.57 -13.17
CA ILE A 164 3.64 -22.30 -13.05
C ILE A 164 3.05 -21.94 -14.41
N ASP A 165 1.83 -22.43 -14.68
CA ASP A 165 1.08 -22.09 -15.89
C ASP A 165 0.41 -20.71 -15.74
N VAL A 166 1.19 -19.65 -15.96
CA VAL A 166 0.68 -18.27 -15.87
C VAL A 166 -0.39 -17.93 -16.91
N GLU A 167 -0.51 -18.71 -17.98
CA GLU A 167 -1.56 -18.53 -19.00
C GLU A 167 -2.92 -18.94 -18.44
N ALA A 168 -2.99 -20.06 -17.71
CA ALA A 168 -4.22 -20.55 -17.10
C ALA A 168 -4.84 -19.56 -16.11
N GLY A 169 -4.04 -18.70 -15.49
CA GLY A 169 -4.49 -17.69 -14.53
C GLY A 169 -4.75 -16.30 -15.11
N ALA A 170 -4.48 -16.08 -16.41
CA ALA A 170 -4.51 -14.76 -17.04
C ALA A 170 -5.92 -14.34 -17.48
N ASN A 171 -6.22 -13.04 -17.42
CA ASN A 171 -7.45 -12.43 -17.95
C ASN A 171 -8.78 -13.06 -17.46
N ILE A 172 -8.78 -13.69 -16.28
CA ILE A 172 -9.98 -14.27 -15.66
C ILE A 172 -10.87 -13.15 -15.12
N THR A 173 -12.15 -13.15 -15.46
CA THR A 173 -13.12 -12.14 -15.00
C THR A 173 -14.09 -12.65 -13.93
N SER A 174 -14.06 -13.94 -13.63
CA SER A 174 -14.91 -14.61 -12.65
C SER A 174 -14.13 -15.69 -11.89
N LEU A 175 -14.32 -15.78 -10.58
CA LEU A 175 -13.68 -16.80 -9.75
C LEU A 175 -14.49 -18.11 -9.66
N ALA A 176 -15.64 -18.21 -10.33
CA ALA A 176 -16.57 -19.33 -10.18
C ALA A 176 -15.93 -20.72 -10.40
N ASP A 177 -14.97 -20.82 -11.32
CA ASP A 177 -14.26 -22.07 -11.62
C ASP A 177 -13.07 -22.34 -10.69
N LEU A 178 -12.69 -21.38 -9.85
CA LEU A 178 -11.52 -21.44 -8.97
C LEU A 178 -11.91 -21.59 -7.50
N VAL A 179 -12.98 -20.93 -7.05
CA VAL A 179 -13.42 -20.91 -5.65
C VAL A 179 -14.89 -20.51 -5.52
N ASP A 180 -15.58 -21.12 -4.55
CA ASP A 180 -16.93 -20.70 -4.15
C ASP A 180 -16.86 -19.33 -3.44
N THR A 181 -17.38 -18.31 -4.13
CA THR A 181 -17.40 -16.93 -3.63
C THR A 181 -18.66 -16.56 -2.86
N SER A 182 -19.65 -17.46 -2.74
CA SER A 182 -20.90 -17.20 -2.02
C SER A 182 -20.73 -16.76 -0.56
N PRO A 183 -19.67 -17.16 0.19
CA PRO A 183 -19.46 -16.69 1.56
C PRO A 183 -18.86 -15.27 1.68
N TYR A 184 -18.47 -14.64 0.57
CA TYR A 184 -17.78 -13.35 0.53
C TYR A 184 -18.73 -12.20 0.16
N LEU A 185 -18.34 -10.95 0.43
CA LEU A 185 -19.19 -9.78 0.18
C LEU A 185 -19.13 -9.29 -1.27
N SER A 186 -18.18 -9.82 -2.04
CA SER A 186 -18.04 -9.62 -3.48
C SER A 186 -17.60 -10.94 -4.12
N PRO A 187 -18.03 -11.26 -5.36
CA PRO A 187 -17.51 -12.41 -6.10
C PRO A 187 -16.15 -12.13 -6.76
N HIS A 188 -15.57 -10.94 -6.55
CA HIS A 188 -14.36 -10.47 -7.23
C HIS A 188 -13.15 -10.39 -6.29
N SER A 189 -11.96 -10.43 -6.91
CA SER A 189 -10.68 -10.07 -6.30
C SER A 189 -9.96 -9.15 -7.27
N ASP A 190 -10.39 -7.89 -7.30
CA ASP A 190 -10.21 -6.99 -8.42
C ASP A 190 -8.74 -6.60 -8.67
N ILE A 191 -8.28 -6.71 -9.92
CA ILE A 191 -6.90 -6.38 -10.30
C ILE A 191 -6.53 -4.91 -10.06
N VAL A 192 -7.46 -3.98 -10.26
CA VAL A 192 -7.23 -2.55 -10.02
C VAL A 192 -7.14 -2.30 -8.51
N ALA A 193 -8.02 -2.92 -7.72
CA ALA A 193 -7.91 -2.86 -6.25
C ALA A 193 -6.58 -3.41 -5.76
N LEU A 194 -6.12 -4.53 -6.32
CA LEU A 194 -4.81 -5.10 -6.00
C LEU A 194 -3.64 -4.16 -6.36
N MET A 195 -3.68 -3.48 -7.51
CA MET A 195 -2.64 -2.52 -7.91
C MET A 195 -2.59 -1.30 -6.99
N VAL A 196 -3.75 -0.75 -6.62
CA VAL A 196 -3.83 0.37 -5.67
C VAL A 196 -3.36 -0.06 -4.29
N LEU A 197 -3.79 -1.23 -3.80
CA LEU A 197 -3.35 -1.79 -2.52
C LEU A 197 -1.82 -1.93 -2.45
N GLN A 198 -1.19 -2.46 -3.51
CA GLN A 198 0.26 -2.62 -3.61
C GLN A 198 1.01 -1.30 -3.45
N HIS A 199 0.54 -0.25 -4.10
CA HIS A 199 1.10 1.09 -3.95
C HIS A 199 0.89 1.62 -2.52
N GLN A 200 -0.35 1.55 -2.03
CA GLN A 200 -0.76 2.11 -0.74
C GLN A 200 0.05 1.54 0.42
N VAL A 201 0.23 0.21 0.48
CA VAL A 201 0.95 -0.44 1.58
C VAL A 201 2.41 0.01 1.68
N GLN A 202 3.11 0.18 0.55
CA GLN A 202 4.50 0.64 0.60
C GLN A 202 4.63 2.13 0.86
N MET A 203 3.70 2.94 0.36
CA MET A 203 3.70 4.37 0.67
C MET A 203 3.49 4.61 2.18
N HIS A 204 2.59 3.88 2.85
CA HIS A 204 2.47 3.93 4.31
C HIS A 204 3.74 3.53 5.05
N ASN A 205 4.42 2.48 4.58
CA ASN A 205 5.70 2.06 5.17
C ASN A 205 6.76 3.18 5.05
N LEU A 206 6.80 3.87 3.91
CA LEU A 206 7.75 4.96 3.66
C LEU A 206 7.43 6.22 4.49
N LEU A 207 6.16 6.59 4.63
CA LEU A 207 5.74 7.67 5.51
C LEU A 207 6.07 7.37 6.98
N THR A 208 5.81 6.14 7.42
CA THR A 208 6.16 5.68 8.77
C THR A 208 7.68 5.73 8.98
N LEU A 209 8.46 5.25 8.00
CA LEU A 209 9.92 5.30 8.03
C LEU A 209 10.42 6.75 8.14
N ALA A 210 9.87 7.67 7.34
CA ALA A 210 10.22 9.09 7.39
C ALA A 210 9.95 9.71 8.76
N SER A 211 8.79 9.40 9.36
CA SER A 211 8.45 9.83 10.72
C SER A 211 9.41 9.28 11.77
N PHE A 212 9.70 7.98 11.72
CA PHE A 212 10.55 7.30 12.70
C PHE A 212 12.00 7.76 12.61
N GLU A 213 12.60 7.72 11.42
CA GLU A 213 14.00 8.12 11.19
C GLU A 213 14.23 9.57 11.61
N THR A 214 13.29 10.46 11.29
CA THR A 214 13.40 11.87 11.66
C THR A 214 13.36 12.03 13.18
N ARG A 215 12.34 11.49 13.87
CA ARG A 215 12.27 11.60 15.34
C ARG A 215 13.51 11.00 16.02
N SER A 216 14.00 9.86 15.56
CA SER A 216 15.23 9.24 16.09
C SER A 216 16.47 10.08 15.80
N ALA A 217 16.61 10.65 14.60
CA ALA A 217 17.74 11.50 14.24
C ALA A 217 17.75 12.78 15.08
N LEU A 218 16.59 13.45 15.24
CA LEU A 218 16.43 14.63 16.07
C LEU A 218 16.78 14.34 17.54
N HIS A 219 16.32 13.21 18.07
CA HIS A 219 16.63 12.79 19.44
C HIS A 219 18.13 12.55 19.64
N TYR A 220 18.79 11.83 18.74
CA TYR A 220 20.24 11.61 18.84
C TYR A 220 21.05 12.90 18.71
N ASP A 221 20.61 13.83 17.84
CA ASP A 221 21.23 15.14 17.72
C ASP A 221 21.17 15.92 19.04
N GLN A 222 20.01 15.90 19.71
CA GLN A 222 19.82 16.53 21.03
C GLN A 222 20.72 15.90 22.11
N VAL A 223 20.80 14.57 22.16
CA VAL A 223 21.67 13.84 23.11
C VAL A 223 23.14 14.18 22.87
N MET A 224 23.57 14.20 21.60
CA MET A 224 24.95 14.53 21.23
C MET A 224 25.28 16.00 21.48
N ASN A 225 24.34 16.91 21.23
CA ASN A 225 24.54 18.33 21.54
C ASN A 225 24.73 18.54 23.03
N ALA A 226 23.95 17.86 23.88
CA ALA A 226 24.12 17.91 25.32
C ALA A 226 25.49 17.34 25.76
N ALA A 227 25.91 16.21 25.19
CA ALA A 227 27.19 15.57 25.52
C ALA A 227 28.42 16.38 25.07
N LEU A 228 28.29 17.19 24.03
CA LEU A 228 29.37 18.01 23.45
C LEU A 228 29.23 19.51 23.80
N GLU A 229 28.35 19.87 24.73
CA GLU A 229 28.08 21.26 25.16
C GLU A 229 27.74 22.21 23.99
N ARG A 230 27.03 21.70 22.98
CA ARG A 230 26.57 22.48 21.81
C ARG A 230 25.18 23.09 22.08
N PRO A 231 24.82 24.18 21.37
CA PRO A 231 23.46 24.71 21.41
C PRO A 231 22.39 23.65 21.10
N LYS A 232 21.23 23.73 21.75
CA LYS A 232 20.15 22.72 21.60
C LYS A 232 19.59 22.66 20.17
N ASP A 233 19.62 23.78 19.47
CA ASP A 233 19.18 23.98 18.10
C ASP A 233 20.27 23.68 17.06
N HIS A 234 21.49 23.36 17.49
CA HIS A 234 22.56 22.97 16.58
C HIS A 234 22.17 21.70 15.81
N ARG A 235 22.10 21.79 14.48
CA ARG A 235 21.82 20.65 13.61
C ARG A 235 23.12 20.12 13.01
N THR A 236 23.45 18.86 13.24
CA THR A 236 24.61 18.25 12.58
C THR A 236 24.33 17.90 11.12
N GLU A 237 25.35 17.97 10.26
CA GLU A 237 25.24 17.56 8.85
C GLU A 237 24.81 16.09 8.70
N SER A 238 25.21 15.22 9.63
CA SER A 238 24.75 13.82 9.65
C SER A 238 23.25 13.72 9.86
N THR A 239 22.68 14.51 10.78
CA THR A 239 21.23 14.51 11.05
C THR A 239 20.47 15.05 9.85
N SER A 240 20.94 16.17 9.26
CA SER A 240 20.34 16.72 8.04
C SER A 240 20.36 15.73 6.87
N ARG A 241 21.48 15.03 6.64
CA ARG A 241 21.59 14.02 5.58
C ARG A 241 20.66 12.83 5.78
N ARG A 242 20.46 12.37 7.02
CA ARG A 242 19.51 11.28 7.32
C ARG A 242 18.08 11.67 6.95
N ILE A 243 17.67 12.89 7.33
CA ILE A 243 16.34 13.42 7.02
C ILE A 243 16.17 13.58 5.50
N ALA A 244 17.13 14.19 4.81
CA ALA A 244 17.08 14.35 3.36
C ALA A 244 17.04 13.01 2.62
N THR A 245 17.78 11.99 3.09
CA THR A 245 17.80 10.65 2.49
C THR A 245 16.45 9.97 2.57
N VAL A 246 15.73 10.08 3.70
CA VAL A 246 14.41 9.46 3.84
C VAL A 246 13.34 10.28 3.11
N ALA A 247 13.46 11.61 3.07
CA ALA A 247 12.61 12.47 2.24
C ALA A 247 12.72 12.09 0.76
N GLU A 248 13.92 11.87 0.24
CA GLU A 248 14.16 11.47 -1.15
C GLU A 248 13.44 10.16 -1.50
N LYS A 249 13.50 9.17 -0.60
CA LYS A 249 12.80 7.88 -0.79
C LYS A 249 11.29 8.08 -0.88
N VAL A 250 10.72 8.94 -0.03
CA VAL A 250 9.29 9.27 -0.08
C VAL A 250 8.96 9.94 -1.40
N VAL A 251 9.76 10.91 -1.86
CA VAL A 251 9.50 11.65 -3.10
C VAL A 251 9.55 10.74 -4.32
N LYS A 252 10.61 9.93 -4.49
CA LYS A 252 10.75 9.01 -5.63
C LYS A 252 9.59 8.02 -5.71
N TYR A 253 9.20 7.47 -4.56
CA TYR A 253 8.06 6.56 -4.51
C TYR A 253 6.73 7.31 -4.74
N ALA A 254 6.54 8.47 -4.13
CA ALA A 254 5.33 9.26 -4.29
C ALA A 254 5.14 9.68 -5.74
N LEU A 255 6.20 10.05 -6.46
CA LEU A 255 6.15 10.45 -7.88
C LEU A 255 6.23 9.27 -8.87
N MET A 256 6.08 8.03 -8.40
CA MET A 256 5.99 6.84 -9.25
C MET A 256 7.23 6.61 -10.12
N THR A 257 8.44 7.00 -9.67
CA THR A 257 9.67 6.98 -10.48
C THR A 257 10.01 5.62 -11.07
N ASP A 258 9.86 4.56 -10.28
CA ASP A 258 10.20 3.19 -10.70
C ASP A 258 8.95 2.39 -11.09
N GLU A 259 7.82 3.05 -11.39
CA GLU A 259 6.57 2.35 -11.73
C GLU A 259 6.74 1.45 -12.96
N PHE A 260 6.17 0.24 -12.88
CA PHE A 260 6.09 -0.66 -14.03
C PHE A 260 5.18 -0.05 -15.11
N VAL A 261 5.73 0.14 -16.31
CA VAL A 261 4.98 0.64 -17.48
C VAL A 261 4.06 -0.47 -17.99
N LEU A 262 2.75 -0.21 -18.01
CA LEU A 262 1.78 -1.17 -18.51
C LEU A 262 1.93 -1.34 -20.02
N GLU A 263 2.10 -2.58 -20.46
CA GLU A 263 2.22 -2.94 -21.88
C GLU A 263 0.86 -3.23 -22.54
N SER A 264 -0.21 -3.26 -21.75
CA SER A 264 -1.57 -3.49 -22.19
C SER A 264 -2.57 -2.88 -21.21
N PRO A 265 -3.77 -2.48 -21.68
CA PRO A 265 -4.80 -1.94 -20.80
C PRO A 265 -5.22 -2.93 -19.72
N VAL A 266 -5.34 -2.43 -18.49
CA VAL A 266 -5.85 -3.14 -17.32
C VAL A 266 -7.29 -2.74 -17.06
N LYS A 267 -8.15 -3.72 -16.79
CA LYS A 267 -9.57 -3.48 -16.47
C LYS A 267 -10.02 -4.37 -15.31
N GLY A 268 -10.57 -3.75 -14.28
CA GLY A 268 -11.20 -4.40 -13.13
C GLY A 268 -12.58 -4.98 -13.44
N THR A 269 -13.15 -5.67 -12.46
CA THR A 269 -14.45 -6.35 -12.50
C THR A 269 -15.41 -5.95 -11.38
N SER A 270 -14.95 -5.30 -10.30
CA SER A 270 -15.77 -5.06 -9.09
C SER A 270 -16.43 -3.67 -9.02
N GLY A 271 -16.09 -2.75 -9.91
CA GLY A 271 -16.46 -1.33 -9.81
C GLY A 271 -15.55 -0.53 -8.87
N TYR A 272 -14.39 -1.09 -8.47
CA TYR A 272 -13.44 -0.41 -7.59
C TYR A 272 -12.90 0.89 -8.17
N ARG A 273 -12.65 0.94 -9.49
CA ARG A 273 -12.18 2.17 -10.18
C ARG A 273 -13.15 3.33 -9.93
N GLU A 274 -14.43 3.12 -10.19
CA GLU A 274 -15.47 4.14 -10.07
C GLU A 274 -15.67 4.59 -8.62
N TYR A 275 -15.49 3.68 -7.66
CA TYR A 275 -15.47 4.01 -6.24
C TYR A 275 -14.24 4.87 -5.89
N PHE A 276 -13.03 4.40 -6.26
CA PHE A 276 -11.76 5.02 -5.91
C PHE A 276 -11.61 6.43 -6.50
N GLU A 277 -11.97 6.63 -7.78
CA GLU A 277 -11.85 7.94 -8.44
C GLU A 277 -12.80 9.00 -7.86
N LYS A 278 -13.85 8.59 -7.13
CA LYS A 278 -14.83 9.50 -6.48
C LYS A 278 -14.47 9.93 -5.06
N LEU A 279 -13.45 9.32 -4.45
CA LEU A 279 -13.09 9.61 -3.05
C LEU A 279 -12.47 11.01 -2.87
N ASP A 280 -11.83 11.55 -3.91
CA ASP A 280 -11.26 12.90 -3.88
C ASP A 280 -12.15 13.88 -4.64
N PRO A 281 -12.35 15.12 -4.14
CA PRO A 281 -12.97 16.17 -4.92
C PRO A 281 -12.12 16.49 -6.15
N LEU A 282 -12.80 16.79 -7.27
CA LEU A 282 -12.14 17.26 -8.48
C LEU A 282 -11.74 18.73 -8.33
N ASP A 283 -10.59 19.11 -8.89
CA ASP A 283 -10.23 20.51 -9.02
C ASP A 283 -11.08 21.23 -10.08
N ALA A 284 -10.87 22.53 -10.25
CA ALA A 284 -11.60 23.36 -11.21
C ALA A 284 -11.47 22.89 -12.68
N ASN A 285 -10.49 22.04 -13.00
CA ASN A 285 -10.27 21.45 -14.32
C ASN A 285 -10.73 19.98 -14.40
N GLY A 286 -11.44 19.47 -13.38
CA GLY A 286 -11.94 18.10 -13.36
C GLY A 286 -10.86 17.04 -13.05
N ARG A 287 -9.78 17.43 -12.36
CA ARG A 287 -8.60 16.57 -12.11
C ARG A 287 -8.55 16.12 -10.66
N SER A 288 -8.00 14.92 -10.41
CA SER A 288 -7.74 14.39 -9.07
C SER A 288 -6.56 13.41 -9.09
N LEU A 289 -5.80 13.33 -7.99
CA LEU A 289 -4.72 12.35 -7.81
C LEU A 289 -5.21 10.90 -7.87
N ARG A 290 -6.52 10.67 -7.67
CA ARG A 290 -7.12 9.34 -7.73
C ARG A 290 -7.55 8.90 -9.12
N GLN A 291 -7.53 9.79 -10.12
CA GLN A 291 -7.86 9.41 -11.49
C GLN A 291 -6.89 8.35 -11.99
N LEU A 292 -7.41 7.23 -12.47
CA LEU A 292 -6.60 6.11 -12.94
C LEU A 292 -6.44 6.19 -14.47
N ASP A 293 -5.26 5.84 -14.96
CA ASP A 293 -5.00 5.70 -16.39
C ASP A 293 -5.34 4.28 -16.85
N LEU A 294 -4.64 3.29 -16.27
CA LEU A 294 -4.75 1.85 -16.53
C LEU A 294 -4.45 1.44 -17.97
N ASN A 295 -3.91 2.31 -18.82
CA ASN A 295 -3.47 1.96 -20.18
C ASN A 295 -1.96 1.76 -20.22
N THR A 296 -1.22 2.72 -19.67
CA THR A 296 0.25 2.72 -19.63
C THR A 296 0.80 2.87 -18.20
N ARG A 297 -0.01 3.30 -17.24
CA ARG A 297 0.36 3.51 -15.82
C ARG A 297 -0.85 3.37 -14.88
N LEU A 298 -0.62 3.31 -13.56
CA LEU A 298 -1.70 3.21 -12.56
C LEU A 298 -2.48 4.52 -12.46
N PHE A 299 -1.82 5.61 -12.05
CA PHE A 299 -2.44 6.92 -11.86
C PHE A 299 -2.28 7.77 -13.12
N ARG A 300 -3.34 8.50 -13.49
CA ARG A 300 -3.33 9.44 -14.61
C ARG A 300 -2.32 10.56 -14.40
N TYR A 301 -2.27 11.08 -13.18
CA TYR A 301 -1.21 11.97 -12.73
C TYR A 301 -0.29 11.14 -11.84
N PRO A 302 0.98 10.92 -12.24
CA PRO A 302 1.90 9.98 -11.58
C PRO A 302 2.38 10.52 -10.22
N ALA A 303 1.47 10.63 -9.27
CA ALA A 303 1.73 10.98 -7.89
C ALA A 303 0.77 10.25 -6.95
N SER A 304 1.27 9.83 -5.79
CA SER A 304 0.50 9.14 -4.76
C SER A 304 -0.59 10.04 -4.19
N PHE A 305 -1.83 9.53 -4.15
CA PHE A 305 -2.94 10.18 -3.44
C PHE A 305 -2.68 10.32 -1.93
N LEU A 306 -1.80 9.49 -1.35
CA LEU A 306 -1.45 9.52 0.07
C LEU A 306 -0.59 10.74 0.45
N LEU A 307 -0.16 11.58 -0.50
CA LEU A 307 0.40 12.90 -0.20
C LEU A 307 -0.64 13.82 0.47
N LYS A 308 -1.94 13.50 0.40
CA LYS A 308 -3.02 14.19 1.11
C LYS A 308 -3.48 13.47 2.39
N SER A 309 -2.85 12.35 2.76
CA SER A 309 -3.24 11.57 3.93
C SER A 309 -2.93 12.26 5.27
N SER A 310 -3.63 11.86 6.33
CA SER A 310 -3.33 12.24 7.71
C SER A 310 -1.89 11.89 8.11
N SER A 311 -1.39 10.75 7.64
CA SER A 311 -0.01 10.30 7.82
C SER A 311 1.03 11.26 7.24
N PHE A 312 0.76 11.82 6.05
CA PHE A 312 1.64 12.84 5.47
C PHE A 312 1.53 14.17 6.23
N VAL A 313 0.30 14.59 6.58
CA VAL A 313 0.05 15.86 7.27
C VAL A 313 0.80 15.92 8.60
N ALA A 314 0.80 14.82 9.36
CA ALA A 314 1.41 14.72 10.69
C ALA A 314 2.90 14.34 10.69
N LEU A 315 3.56 14.28 9.53
CA LEU A 315 5.01 14.07 9.47
C LEU A 315 5.75 15.14 10.31
N PRO A 316 6.88 14.80 10.94
CA PRO A 316 7.73 15.79 11.59
C PRO A 316 8.07 16.96 10.64
N PRO A 317 8.01 18.23 11.11
CA PRO A 317 8.16 19.39 10.23
C PRO A 317 9.43 19.36 9.38
N GLU A 318 10.55 18.88 9.92
CA GLU A 318 11.84 18.84 9.22
C GLU A 318 11.80 17.95 7.97
N VAL A 319 11.19 16.77 8.07
CA VAL A 319 11.09 15.86 6.92
C VAL A 319 9.96 16.27 5.98
N LYS A 320 8.85 16.78 6.52
CA LYS A 320 7.74 17.29 5.71
C LYS A 320 8.20 18.44 4.81
N GLN A 321 8.92 19.41 5.36
CA GLN A 321 9.50 20.52 4.60
C GLN A 321 10.51 20.01 3.56
N SER A 322 11.37 19.06 3.93
CA SER A 322 12.32 18.46 2.98
C SER A 322 11.61 17.76 1.82
N ILE A 323 10.52 17.03 2.09
CA ILE A 323 9.69 16.40 1.04
C ILE A 323 9.00 17.45 0.18
N GLN A 324 8.38 18.47 0.77
CA GLN A 324 7.69 19.55 0.03
C GLN A 324 8.65 20.30 -0.90
N GLN A 325 9.82 20.72 -0.40
CA GLN A 325 10.85 21.37 -1.21
C GLN A 325 11.32 20.47 -2.34
N ARG A 326 11.53 19.19 -2.06
CA ARG A 326 12.02 18.23 -3.04
C ARG A 326 10.97 17.89 -4.10
N LEU A 327 9.70 17.77 -3.72
CA LEU A 327 8.56 17.64 -4.64
C LEU A 327 8.48 18.88 -5.54
N LYS A 328 8.52 20.08 -4.95
CA LYS A 328 8.45 21.32 -5.70
C LYS A 328 9.58 21.42 -6.74
N ALA A 329 10.82 21.19 -6.32
CA ALA A 329 11.98 21.17 -7.22
C ALA A 329 11.81 20.15 -8.35
N ALA A 330 11.38 18.92 -8.03
CA ALA A 330 11.11 17.90 -9.04
C ALA A 330 10.04 18.38 -10.04
N LEU A 331 8.96 18.98 -9.58
CA LEU A 331 7.86 19.40 -10.44
C LEU A 331 8.14 20.70 -11.20
N GLU A 332 9.01 21.58 -10.71
CA GLU A 332 9.48 22.77 -11.43
C GLU A 332 10.58 22.43 -12.47
N GLY A 333 11.02 21.17 -12.52
CA GLY A 333 12.07 20.71 -13.42
C GLY A 333 13.48 21.10 -12.94
N GLU A 334 13.63 21.46 -11.67
CA GLU A 334 14.94 21.71 -11.06
C GLU A 334 15.65 20.37 -10.79
N GLY A 335 16.87 20.22 -11.30
CA GLY A 335 17.70 19.01 -11.13
C GLY A 335 18.13 18.38 -12.45
N GLN A 336 18.48 17.09 -12.41
CA GLN A 336 18.80 16.32 -13.63
C GLN A 336 17.49 15.78 -14.22
N PRO A 337 17.16 16.10 -15.49
CA PRO A 337 15.92 15.63 -16.13
C PRO A 337 15.72 14.11 -16.09
N GLU A 338 16.82 13.36 -16.03
CA GLU A 338 16.84 11.89 -15.99
C GLU A 338 16.36 11.29 -14.66
N GLU A 339 16.17 12.09 -13.60
CA GLU A 339 15.80 11.58 -12.28
C GLU A 339 14.31 11.23 -12.14
N PHE A 340 13.44 11.90 -12.92
CA PHE A 340 12.01 11.61 -13.00
C PHE A 340 11.59 11.46 -14.47
N PRO A 341 12.06 10.40 -15.15
CA PRO A 341 11.88 10.23 -16.60
C PRO A 341 10.42 10.02 -17.00
N GLN A 342 9.57 9.58 -16.07
CA GLN A 342 8.14 9.35 -16.26
C GLN A 342 7.29 10.63 -16.28
N LEU A 343 7.85 11.77 -15.83
CA LEU A 343 7.12 13.03 -15.73
C LEU A 343 7.32 13.88 -16.99
N SER A 344 6.27 14.00 -17.79
CA SER A 344 6.19 14.99 -18.87
C SER A 344 6.01 16.42 -18.32
N ASP A 345 6.23 17.44 -19.15
CA ASP A 345 5.98 18.84 -18.77
C ASP A 345 4.52 19.09 -18.38
N ASP A 346 3.58 18.41 -19.06
CA ASP A 346 2.16 18.45 -18.72
C ASP A 346 1.88 17.76 -17.37
N ASP A 347 2.52 16.61 -17.10
CA ASP A 347 2.41 15.95 -15.80
C ASP A 347 2.91 16.88 -14.69
N ARG A 348 4.08 17.50 -14.86
CA ARG A 348 4.65 18.47 -13.92
C ARG A 348 3.71 19.63 -13.64
N LYS A 349 3.19 20.27 -14.69
CA LYS A 349 2.23 21.38 -14.58
C LYS A 349 0.94 20.97 -13.86
N ASN A 350 0.39 19.81 -14.20
CA ASN A 350 -0.84 19.31 -13.58
C ASN A 350 -0.61 18.96 -12.10
N LEU A 351 0.51 18.33 -11.78
CA LEU A 351 0.89 17.97 -10.42
C LEU A 351 1.17 19.19 -9.54
N LEU A 352 1.83 20.24 -10.04
CA LEU A 352 1.98 21.50 -9.31
C LEU A 352 0.62 22.08 -8.90
N ALA A 353 -0.36 22.05 -9.80
CA ALA A 353 -1.71 22.54 -9.48
C ALA A 353 -2.45 21.62 -8.48
N LEU A 354 -2.37 20.30 -8.67
CA LEU A 354 -3.06 19.33 -7.79
C LEU A 354 -2.44 19.24 -6.38
N LEU A 355 -1.13 19.46 -6.28
CA LEU A 355 -0.38 19.41 -5.03
C LEU A 355 -0.16 20.79 -4.41
N GLY A 356 -0.65 21.89 -5.00
CA GLY A 356 -0.54 23.24 -4.46
C GLY A 356 -0.81 23.31 -2.94
N PRO A 357 -1.96 22.82 -2.44
CA PRO A 357 -2.24 22.80 -0.99
C PRO A 357 -1.24 21.99 -0.15
N VAL A 358 -0.64 20.95 -0.74
CA VAL A 358 0.39 20.11 -0.08
C VAL A 358 1.74 20.82 -0.06
N LEU A 359 2.07 21.57 -1.12
CA LEU A 359 3.35 22.29 -1.28
C LEU A 359 3.37 23.62 -0.51
N ASP A 360 2.23 24.31 -0.44
CA ASP A 360 2.07 25.64 0.16
C ASP A 360 1.61 25.59 1.62
N ALA A 361 1.28 24.40 2.15
CA ALA A 361 1.06 24.23 3.57
C ALA A 361 2.39 24.48 4.30
N ASP A 362 2.61 25.74 4.69
CA ASP A 362 3.59 26.12 5.69
C ASP A 362 3.51 25.10 6.83
N GLY A 363 4.65 24.69 7.38
CA GLY A 363 4.76 23.66 8.43
C GLY A 363 4.00 23.94 9.75
N GLY A 364 3.05 24.87 9.77
CA GLY A 364 2.06 25.07 10.83
C GLY A 364 0.72 24.47 10.45
N ASN A 365 0.20 23.60 11.33
CA ASN A 365 -1.17 23.09 11.33
C ASN A 365 -2.18 24.13 10.83
N ARG A 366 -2.75 23.92 9.65
CA ARG A 366 -4.15 24.29 9.45
C ARG A 366 -4.96 23.06 9.81
N GLU A 367 -5.58 23.13 10.98
CA GLU A 367 -6.72 22.27 11.33
C GLU A 367 -7.70 22.34 10.15
N TYR A 368 -7.96 21.19 9.55
CA TYR A 368 -9.16 21.03 8.74
C TYR A 368 -10.31 21.00 9.73
N ASP A 369 -10.92 22.17 9.97
CA ASP A 369 -12.20 22.26 10.67
C ASP A 369 -13.31 21.69 9.77
N GLU A 370 -13.93 20.64 10.31
CA GLU A 370 -15.26 20.03 10.07
C GLU A 370 -15.75 19.75 8.63
#